data_AF-Q5WQA2-F1
#
_entry.id   AF-Q5WQA2-F1
#
_cell.length_a   1.000
_cell.length_b   1.000
_cell.length_c   1.000
_cell.angle_alpha   90.00
_cell.angle_beta   90.00
_cell.angle_gamma   90.00
#
_symmetry.space_group_name_H-M   'P 1'
#
loop_
_entity.id
_entity.type
_entity.pdbx_description
1 polymer ?
#
loop_
_entity_poly.entity_id
_entity_poly.type
_entity_poly.pdbx_seq_one_letter_code
_entity_poly.pdbx_strand_id
1 'polypeptide(L)' 'YNEVAEKLKNVKAVAALDRSMPMGTTGALYNEVAGALAANGQSAIMTNYIYGLGESD' A
#
# COMPACT_ATOMS: atom_id res chain seq x y z
N TYR A 1 -11.02 -1.96 6.80
CA TYR A 1 -10.27 -2.58 5.69
C TYR A 1 -11.18 -3.04 4.54
N ASN A 2 -12.43 -3.48 4.77
CA ASN A 2 -13.36 -3.88 3.69
C ASN A 2 -13.63 -2.80 2.65
N GLU A 3 -13.74 -1.53 3.06
CA GLU A 3 -13.93 -0.42 2.10
C GLU A 3 -12.74 -0.27 1.13
N VAL A 4 -11.50 -0.41 1.62
CA VAL A 4 -10.29 -0.36 0.79
C VAL A 4 -10.32 -1.47 -0.25
N ALA A 5 -10.65 -2.70 0.17
CA ALA A 5 -10.79 -3.84 -0.72
C ALA A 5 -11.90 -3.62 -1.78
N GLU A 6 -13.07 -3.12 -1.38
CA GLU A 6 -14.16 -2.83 -2.32
C GLU A 6 -13.78 -1.79 -3.37
N LYS A 7 -13.13 -0.69 -2.94
CA LYS A 7 -12.72 0.40 -3.84
C LYS A 7 -11.64 -0.05 -4.82
N LEU A 8 -10.79 -0.99 -4.41
CA LEU A 8 -9.65 -1.48 -5.21
C LEU A 8 -9.95 -2.78 -5.98
N LYS A 9 -11.18 -3.31 -5.92
CA LYS A 9 -11.50 -4.66 -6.45
C LYS A 9 -11.25 -4.90 -7.94
N ASN A 10 -11.29 -3.85 -8.74
CA ASN A 10 -11.10 -3.93 -10.19
C ASN A 10 -9.74 -3.36 -10.62
N VAL A 11 -8.84 -3.12 -9.66
CA VAL A 11 -7.52 -2.53 -9.91
C VAL A 11 -6.49 -3.64 -10.04
N LYS A 12 -5.72 -3.63 -11.12
CA LYS A 12 -4.68 -4.64 -11.40
C LYS A 12 -3.38 -4.39 -10.61
N ALA A 13 -3.07 -3.12 -10.34
CA ALA A 13 -1.85 -2.73 -9.65
C ALA A 13 -2.07 -1.48 -8.78
N VAL A 14 -1.44 -1.45 -7.61
CA VAL A 14 -1.57 -0.39 -6.61
C VAL A 14 -0.17 0.03 -6.16
N ALA A 15 0.09 1.34 -6.16
CA ALA A 15 1.30 1.93 -5.60
C ALA A 15 0.95 2.62 -4.28
N ALA A 16 1.54 2.16 -3.19
CA ALA A 16 1.47 2.83 -1.90
C ALA A 16 2.59 3.87 -1.82
N LEU A 17 2.21 5.13 -1.60
CA LEU A 17 3.13 6.25 -1.42
C LEU A 17 3.30 6.46 0.09
N ASP A 18 4.41 5.98 0.65
CA ASP A 18 4.70 6.08 2.08
C ASP A 18 5.69 7.21 2.36
N ARG A 19 5.34 8.13 3.25
CA ARG A 19 6.28 9.14 3.81
C ARG A 19 7.09 8.58 4.98
N SER A 20 7.33 7.28 4.97
CA SER A 20 8.03 6.58 6.02
C SER A 20 8.95 5.54 5.41
N MET A 21 10.14 5.41 6.00
CA MET A 21 11.13 4.40 5.62
C MET A 21 11.48 3.57 6.86
N PRO A 22 10.64 2.57 7.20
CA PRO A 22 10.99 1.62 8.24
C PRO A 22 12.15 0.75 7.73
N MET A 23 13.24 0.69 8.50
CA MET A 23 14.55 0.15 8.14
C MET A 23 14.51 -1.28 7.59
N GLY A 24 14.33 -1.43 6.28
CA GLY A 24 14.31 -2.71 5.57
C GLY A 24 12.93 -3.37 5.45
N THR A 25 11.84 -2.67 5.79
CA THR A 25 10.47 -3.15 5.58
C THR A 25 9.67 -2.19 4.70
N THR A 26 8.51 -2.65 4.23
CA THR A 26 7.51 -1.80 3.58
C THR A 26 6.86 -0.83 4.57
N GLY A 27 6.33 0.28 4.05
CA GLY A 27 5.67 1.31 4.84
C GLY A 27 4.31 0.88 5.40
N ALA A 28 3.79 1.68 6.33
CA ALA A 28 2.55 1.37 7.03
C ALA A 28 1.35 1.32 6.07
N LEU A 29 1.27 2.27 5.13
CA LEU A 29 0.19 2.32 4.15
C LEU A 29 0.21 1.08 3.25
N TYR A 30 1.40 0.70 2.75
CA TYR A 30 1.55 -0.53 1.99
C TYR A 30 1.00 -1.74 2.77
N ASN A 31 1.38 -1.90 4.04
CA ASN A 31 1.00 -3.06 4.84
C ASN A 31 -0.51 -3.13 5.11
N GLU A 32 -1.15 -2.00 5.40
CA GLU A 32 -2.60 -1.94 5.62
C GLU A 32 -3.39 -2.27 4.36
N VAL A 33 -2.99 -1.71 3.21
CA VAL A 33 -3.66 -1.97 1.93
C VAL A 33 -3.42 -3.40 1.46
N ALA A 34 -2.18 -3.91 1.57
CA ALA A 34 -1.86 -5.30 1.21
C ALA A 34 -2.64 -6.29 2.09
N GLY A 35 -2.71 -6.04 3.39
CA GLY A 35 -3.49 -6.84 4.33
C GLY A 35 -4.99 -6.81 4.00
N ALA A 36 -5.55 -5.64 3.66
CA ALA A 36 -6.95 -5.50 3.28
C ALA A 36 -7.30 -6.30 2.01
N LEU A 37 -6.46 -6.21 0.98
CA LEU A 37 -6.63 -6.95 -0.27
C LEU A 37 -6.50 -8.46 -0.03
N ALA A 38 -5.46 -8.89 0.68
CA ALA A 38 -5.22 -10.29 0.99
C ALA A 38 -6.36 -10.92 1.81
N ALA A 39 -6.86 -10.22 2.84
CA ALA A 39 -7.97 -10.68 3.65
C ALA A 39 -9.28 -10.83 2.87
N ASN A 40 -9.42 -10.13 1.74
CA ASN A 40 -10.58 -10.18 0.85
C ASN A 40 -10.34 -11.04 -0.41
N GLY A 41 -9.24 -11.81 -0.46
CA GLY A 41 -8.94 -12.70 -1.57
C GLY A 41 -8.59 -11.99 -2.88
N GLN A 42 -8.22 -10.70 -2.81
CA GLN A 42 -7.87 -9.90 -3.97
C GLN A 42 -6.38 -10.00 -4.24
N SER A 43 -6.03 -10.16 -5.51
CA SER A 43 -4.65 -10.24 -5.98
C SER A 43 -4.38 -9.08 -6.92
N ALA A 44 -3.85 -7.98 -6.36
CA ALA A 44 -3.32 -6.86 -7.11
C ALA A 44 -1.80 -6.80 -6.94
N ILE A 45 -1.09 -6.39 -8.00
CA ILE A 45 0.34 -6.14 -7.91
C ILE A 45 0.54 -4.90 -7.05
N MET A 46 1.20 -5.05 -5.90
CA MET A 46 1.46 -3.96 -4.97
C MET A 46 2.92 -3.53 -5.05
N THR A 47 3.18 -2.22 -5.04
CA THR A 47 4.51 -1.65 -4.87
C THR A 47 4.51 -0.56 -3.80
N ASN A 48 5.61 -0.45 -3.05
CA ASN A 48 5.82 0.64 -2.10
C ASN A 48 6.77 1.67 -2.70
N TYR A 49 6.41 2.94 -2.66
CA TYR A 49 7.24 4.06 -3.07
C TYR A 49 7.42 5.02 -1.91
N ILE A 50 8.68 5.20 -1.51
CA ILE A 50 9.05 6.09 -0.41
C ILE A 50 9.28 7.49 -1.00
N TYR A 51 8.63 8.50 -0.42
CA TYR A 51 8.74 9.89 -0.84
C TYR A 51 8.66 10.83 0.37
N GLY A 52 8.97 12.12 0.21
CA GLY A 52 8.68 13.10 1.27
C GLY A 52 9.56 12.99 2.52
N LEU A 53 10.69 12.27 2.48
CA LEU A 53 11.53 12.09 3.66
C LEU A 53 12.21 13.41 4.02
N GLY A 54 12.06 13.82 5.29
CA GLY A 54 12.67 15.04 5.81
C GLY A 54 12.27 16.30 5.04
N GLU A 55 10.99 16.40 4.63
CA GLU A 55 10.45 17.52 3.85
C GLU A 55 11.04 17.68 2.44
N SER A 56 11.67 16.62 1.91
CA SER A 56 12.12 16.58 0.51
C SER A 56 10.91 16.41 -0.40
N ASP A 57 10.72 17.31 -1.37
CA ASP A 57 9.70 17.21 -2.42
C ASP A 57 9.93 16.02 -3.36
#